data_AF-A0A2E0VG20-F1
#
_entry.id   AF-A0A2E0VG20-F1
#
_cell.length_a   1.000
_cell.length_b   1.000
_cell.length_c   1.000
_cell.angle_alpha   90.00
_cell.angle_beta   90.00
_cell.angle_gamma   90.00
#
_symmetry.space_group_name_H-M   'P 1'
#
loop_
_entity.id
_entity.type
_entity.pdbx_description
1 polymer ?
#
loop_
_entity_poly.entity_id
_entity_poly.type
_entity_poly.pdbx_seq_one_letter_code
_entity_poly.pdbx_strand_id
1 'polypeptide(L)'
;MMSDRKILINGVAGFIGCVLIRYPSPVMDRKVIYLNANAYMDSLAFLAEVMQDLRCQFVYSDIRNREIRECLFRGHRPNAVMHLAAEFHVDRLGYDHSQMFACAQPCLPV
;
A
#
# COMPACT_ATOMS: atom_id res chain seq x y z
N MET A 1 -25.14 8.60 6.00
CA MET A 1 -23.95 9.00 6.79
C MET A 1 -22.76 8.18 6.33
N MET A 2 -21.82 8.80 5.61
CA MET A 2 -20.54 8.16 5.28
C MET A 2 -19.78 7.95 6.60
N SER A 3 -19.56 6.69 6.97
CA SER A 3 -18.78 6.37 8.16
C SER A 3 -17.34 6.81 7.92
N ASP A 4 -16.73 7.58 8.82
CA ASP A 4 -15.31 8.01 8.74
C ASP A 4 -14.35 6.84 9.06
N ARG A 5 -14.62 5.67 8.48
CA ARG A 5 -13.87 4.44 8.69
C ARG A 5 -12.61 4.47 7.83
N LYS A 6 -11.47 4.28 8.49
CA LYS A 6 -10.14 4.28 7.88
C LYS A 6 -9.56 2.86 7.89
N ILE A 7 -8.96 2.44 6.79
CA ILE A 7 -8.26 1.17 6.69
C ILE A 7 -6.81 1.42 6.29
N LEU A 8 -5.89 0.77 6.99
CA LEU A 8 -4.48 0.66 6.59
C LEU A 8 -4.30 -0.68 5.84
N ILE A 9 -3.89 -0.62 4.58
CA ILE A 9 -3.62 -1.79 3.74
C ILE A 9 -2.13 -1.78 3.41
N ASN A 10 -1.44 -2.90 3.66
CA ASN A 10 -0.06 -3.06 3.22
C ASN A 10 0.08 -4.15 2.17
N GLY A 11 1.14 -4.12 1.36
CA GLY A 11 1.37 -5.13 0.30
C GLY A 11 0.41 -5.03 -0.87
N VAL A 12 -0.20 -3.85 -1.08
CA VAL A 12 -1.22 -3.65 -2.12
C VAL A 12 -0.65 -3.78 -3.54
N ALA A 13 0.65 -3.57 -3.72
CA ALA A 13 1.29 -3.70 -5.03
C ALA A 13 1.69 -5.15 -5.36
N GLY A 14 1.31 -6.12 -4.53
CA GLY A 14 1.40 -7.55 -4.84
C GLY A 14 0.14 -8.06 -5.57
N PHE A 15 0.20 -9.30 -6.07
CA PHE A 15 -0.88 -9.92 -6.86
C PHE A 15 -2.27 -9.79 -6.23
N ILE A 16 -2.42 -10.21 -4.96
CA ILE A 16 -3.70 -10.13 -4.23
C ILE A 16 -4.14 -8.68 -4.04
N GLY A 17 -3.20 -7.79 -3.76
CA GLY A 17 -3.48 -6.37 -3.55
C GLY A 17 -4.00 -5.68 -4.81
N CYS A 18 -3.37 -5.92 -5.97
CA CYS A 18 -3.80 -5.38 -7.25
C CYS A 18 -5.19 -5.90 -7.68
N VAL A 19 -5.53 -7.12 -7.29
CA VAL A 19 -6.87 -7.67 -7.50
C VAL A 19 -7.86 -7.00 -6.55
N LEU A 20 -7.53 -6.88 -5.26
CA LEU A 20 -8.38 -6.28 -4.23
C LEU A 20 -8.83 -4.86 -4.59
N ILE A 21 -7.91 -4.01 -5.07
CA ILE A 21 -8.21 -2.62 -5.43
C ILE A 21 -9.19 -2.50 -6.61
N ARG A 22 -9.32 -3.54 -7.44
CA ARG A 22 -10.27 -3.59 -8.56
C ARG A 22 -11.68 -3.99 -8.11
N TYR A 23 -11.83 -4.52 -6.90
CA TYR A 23 -13.12 -4.89 -6.36
C TYR A 23 -13.67 -3.78 -5.45
N PRO A 24 -14.86 -3.23 -5.74
CA PRO A 24 -15.45 -2.13 -4.97
C PRO A 24 -15.67 -2.45 -3.48
N SER A 25 -16.13 -3.66 -3.17
CA SER A 25 -16.80 -3.93 -1.89
C SER A 25 -15.97 -3.70 -0.60
N PRO A 26 -14.69 -4.12 -0.49
CA PRO A 26 -13.95 -3.99 0.77
C PRO A 26 -13.43 -2.56 1.04
N VAL A 27 -13.29 -1.73 0.01
CA VAL A 27 -12.60 -0.44 0.08
C VAL A 27 -13.55 0.75 -0.11
N MET A 28 -14.70 0.53 -0.76
CA MET A 28 -15.69 1.58 -0.99
C MET A 28 -16.18 2.20 0.34
N ASP A 29 -16.38 3.52 0.28
CA ASP A 29 -16.83 4.39 1.36
C ASP A 29 -15.90 4.53 2.57
N ARG A 30 -14.64 4.11 2.43
CA ARG A 30 -13.63 4.23 3.48
C ARG A 30 -12.45 5.06 3.01
N LYS A 31 -11.78 5.72 3.96
CA LYS A 31 -10.46 6.32 3.71
C LYS A 31 -9.41 5.23 3.78
N VAL A 32 -8.49 5.21 2.83
CA VAL A 32 -7.54 4.12 2.66
C VAL A 32 -6.13 4.65 2.73
N ILE A 33 -5.30 4.00 3.54
CA ILE A 33 -3.88 4.25 3.61
C ILE A 33 -3.19 3.02 3.05
N TYR A 34 -2.53 3.16 1.91
CA TYR A 34 -1.71 2.13 1.31
C TYR A 34 -0.26 2.29 1.77
N LEU A 35 0.26 1.31 2.50
CA LEU A 35 1.67 1.25 2.93
C LEU A 35 2.40 0.18 2.13
N ASN A 36 3.40 0.56 1.33
CA ASN A 36 4.17 -0.46 0.61
C ASN A 36 5.65 -0.15 0.46
N ALA A 37 6.48 -1.17 0.62
CA ALA A 37 7.94 -1.07 0.59
C ALA A 37 8.52 -1.30 -0.81
N ASN A 38 7.82 -2.10 -1.60
CA ASN A 38 8.24 -2.58 -2.90
C ASN A 38 7.14 -2.26 -3.92
N ALA A 39 7.56 -1.70 -5.05
CA ALA A 39 6.71 -1.56 -6.23
C ALA A 39 7.11 -2.68 -7.19
N TYR A 40 6.21 -3.62 -7.46
CA TYR A 40 6.36 -4.44 -8.66
C TYR A 40 6.08 -3.52 -9.84
N MET A 41 6.92 -3.45 -10.88
CA MET A 41 6.74 -2.41 -11.92
C MET A 41 5.35 -2.44 -12.57
N ASP A 42 4.79 -3.64 -12.78
CA ASP A 42 3.45 -3.80 -13.37
C ASP A 42 2.30 -3.41 -12.42
N SER A 43 2.57 -3.28 -11.12
CA SER A 43 1.57 -2.91 -10.11
C SER A 43 1.35 -1.39 -9.97
N LEU A 44 2.33 -0.58 -10.43
CA LEU A 44 2.27 0.88 -10.33
C LEU A 44 1.17 1.48 -11.21
N ALA A 45 0.92 0.89 -12.38
CA ALA A 45 -0.15 1.32 -13.27
C ALA A 45 -1.54 1.20 -12.61
N PHE A 46 -1.78 0.10 -11.87
CA PHE A 46 -3.05 -0.09 -11.16
C PHE A 46 -3.17 0.82 -9.94
N LEU A 47 -2.06 1.08 -9.25
CA LEU A 47 -2.02 2.02 -8.14
C LEU A 47 -2.30 3.46 -8.59
N ALA A 48 -1.83 3.85 -9.77
CA ALA A 48 -2.02 5.20 -10.30
C ALA A 48 -3.49 5.60 -10.44
N GLU A 49 -4.37 4.67 -10.83
CA GLU A 49 -5.81 4.91 -10.94
C GLU A 49 -6.45 5.15 -9.56
N VAL A 50 -6.07 4.35 -8.57
CA VAL A 50 -6.60 4.45 -7.20
C VAL A 50 -6.04 5.66 -6.46
N MET A 51 -4.82 6.09 -6.78
CA MET A 51 -4.20 7.30 -6.23
C MET A 51 -4.90 8.60 -6.65
N GLN A 52 -5.79 8.56 -7.66
CA GLN A 52 -6.60 9.72 -8.03
C GLN A 52 -7.80 9.93 -7.08
N ASP A 53 -8.16 8.92 -6.28
CA ASP A 53 -9.23 9.04 -5.29
C ASP A 53 -8.73 9.81 -4.06
N LEU A 54 -9.35 10.95 -3.75
CA LEU A 54 -9.03 11.80 -2.59
C LEU A 54 -9.20 11.10 -1.23
N ARG A 55 -9.88 9.94 -1.20
CA ARG A 55 -10.00 9.10 -0.01
C ARG A 55 -8.78 8.21 0.22
N CYS A 56 -7.89 8.11 -0.76
CA CYS A 56 -6.72 7.25 -0.73
C CYS A 56 -5.43 8.05 -0.47
N GLN A 57 -4.55 7.49 0.34
CA GLN A 57 -3.20 8.00 0.57
C GLN A 57 -2.20 6.87 0.38
N PHE A 58 -1.12 7.15 -0.36
CA PHE A 58 -0.05 6.20 -0.58
C PHE A 58 1.19 6.59 0.25
N VAL A 59 1.78 5.60 0.92
CA VAL A 59 2.96 5.75 1.78
C VAL A 59 3.98 4.71 1.34
N TYR A 60 5.09 5.18 0.77
CA TYR A 60 6.19 4.33 0.37
C TYR A 60 7.13 4.08 1.54
N SER A 61 6.98 2.95 2.22
CA SER A 61 7.84 2.55 3.32
C SER A 61 7.69 1.07 3.66
N ASP A 62 8.71 0.52 4.33
CA ASP A 62 8.68 -0.83 4.85
C ASP A 62 7.81 -0.91 6.12
N ILE A 63 6.95 -1.93 6.21
CA ILE A 63 6.14 -2.16 7.40
C ILE A 63 6.99 -2.43 8.66
N ARG A 64 8.22 -2.89 8.51
CA ARG A 64 9.20 -3.05 9.58
C ARG A 64 9.67 -1.71 10.14
N ASN A 65 9.52 -0.61 9.39
CA ASN A 65 9.84 0.72 9.88
C ASN A 65 8.88 1.12 11.01
N ARG A 66 9.41 1.08 12.24
CA ARG A 66 8.64 1.38 13.45
C ARG A 66 8.14 2.82 13.50
N GLU A 67 8.98 3.78 13.12
CA GLU A 67 8.65 5.20 13.17
C GLU A 67 7.50 5.54 12.23
N ILE A 68 7.52 4.97 11.04
CA ILE A 68 6.42 5.12 10.08
C ILE A 68 5.15 4.47 10.61
N ARG A 69 5.22 3.25 11.16
CA ARG A 69 4.03 2.65 11.80
C ARG A 69 3.47 3.55 12.90
N GLU A 70 4.31 4.03 13.81
CA GLU A 70 3.86 4.90 14.90
C GLU A 70 3.23 6.21 14.37
N CYS A 71 3.83 6.82 13.35
CA CYS A 71 3.29 7.99 12.67
C CYS A 71 1.91 7.70 12.05
N LEU A 72 1.78 6.60 11.31
CA LEU A 72 0.54 6.23 10.63
C LEU A 72 -0.58 5.92 11.61
N PHE A 73 -0.29 5.17 12.68
CA PHE A 73 -1.29 4.85 13.70
C PHE A 73 -1.72 6.09 14.47
N ARG A 74 -0.79 7.00 14.82
CA ARG A 74 -1.13 8.25 15.51
C ARG A 74 -1.90 9.23 14.63
N GLY A 75 -1.43 9.45 13.41
CA GLY A 75 -1.99 10.44 12.48
C GLY A 75 -3.31 10.01 11.86
N HIS A 76 -3.44 8.73 11.50
CA HIS A 76 -4.63 8.26 10.80
C HIS A 76 -5.62 7.54 11.70
N ARG A 77 -5.19 6.85 12.76
CA ARG A 77 -6.03 6.01 13.64
C ARG A 77 -6.91 5.04 12.82
N PRO A 78 -6.31 4.10 12.07
CA PRO A 78 -7.06 3.14 11.27
C PRO A 78 -7.99 2.28 12.15
N ASN A 79 -9.21 2.03 11.67
CA ASN A 79 -10.17 1.15 12.34
C ASN A 79 -9.92 -0.33 12.03
N ALA A 80 -9.24 -0.59 10.92
CA ALA A 80 -8.85 -1.94 10.51
C ALA A 80 -7.50 -1.90 9.81
N VAL A 81 -6.78 -3.01 9.89
CA VAL A 81 -5.55 -3.25 9.15
C VAL A 81 -5.73 -4.48 8.28
N MET A 82 -5.39 -4.37 7.00
CA MET A 82 -5.32 -5.49 6.08
C MET A 82 -3.85 -5.74 5.72
N HIS A 83 -3.32 -6.87 6.16
CA HIS A 83 -1.92 -7.22 5.98
C HIS A 83 -1.75 -8.20 4.82
N LEU A 84 -1.32 -7.69 3.65
CA LEU A 84 -1.04 -8.49 2.45
C LEU A 84 0.46 -8.54 2.15
N ALA A 85 1.25 -7.64 2.74
CA ALA A 85 2.70 -7.61 2.59
C ALA A 85 3.29 -8.90 3.18
N ALA A 86 3.70 -9.78 2.29
CA ALA A 86 4.45 -10.96 2.60
C ALA A 86 5.50 -11.13 1.51
N GLU A 87 6.64 -11.68 1.88
CA GLU A 87 7.59 -12.18 0.90
C GLU A 87 7.16 -13.59 0.50
N PHE A 88 6.28 -13.69 -0.49
CA PHE A 88 5.97 -14.98 -1.11
C PHE A 88 5.97 -14.80 -2.63
N HIS A 89 7.18 -14.70 -3.17
CA HIS A 89 7.41 -14.96 -4.59
C HIS A 89 7.45 -16.48 -4.76
N VAL A 90 6.56 -17.01 -5.58
CA VAL A 90 6.70 -18.39 -6.07
C VAL A 90 8.04 -18.55 -6.82
N ASP A 91 8.55 -17.46 -7.41
CA ASP A 91 9.80 -17.42 -8.18
C ASP A 91 11.09 -17.30 -7.36
N ARG A 92 11.02 -17.39 -6.02
CA ARG A 92 12.24 -17.61 -5.21
C ARG A 92 12.86 -19.00 -5.45
N LEU A 93 12.31 -19.78 -6.38
CA LEU A 93 12.90 -20.99 -6.95
C LEU A 93 13.83 -20.76 -8.16
N GLY A 94 14.12 -19.51 -8.59
CA GLY A 94 15.40 -19.25 -9.25
C GLY A 94 15.48 -18.25 -10.41
N TYR A 95 15.32 -16.94 -10.18
CA TYR A 95 15.89 -15.91 -11.07
C TYR A 95 16.45 -14.68 -10.31
N ASP A 96 17.57 -14.17 -10.81
CA ASP A 96 18.41 -13.09 -10.26
C ASP A 96 17.82 -11.69 -10.52
N HIS A 97 17.80 -10.83 -9.49
CA HIS A 97 17.15 -9.51 -9.46
C HIS A 97 18.14 -8.36 -9.22
N SER A 98 19.30 -8.39 -9.85
CA SER A 98 20.38 -7.40 -9.66
C SER A 98 20.12 -6.01 -10.25
N GLN A 99 18.94 -5.70 -10.82
CA GLN A 99 18.62 -4.36 -11.32
C GLN A 99 17.16 -3.99 -11.08
N MET A 100 16.87 -3.07 -10.14
CA MET A 100 15.72 -2.14 -10.19
C MET A 100 15.62 -1.33 -8.88
N PHE A 101 16.42 -0.26 -8.72
CA PHE A 101 16.15 0.77 -7.72
C PHE A 101 16.52 2.15 -8.24
N ALA A 102 15.55 2.86 -8.82
CA ALA A 102 15.62 4.31 -9.03
C ALA A 102 14.20 4.87 -9.14
N CYS A 103 13.58 5.20 -8.00
CA CYS A 103 12.80 6.43 -7.78
C CYS A 103 12.12 6.32 -6.40
N ALA A 104 12.71 6.93 -5.37
CA ALA A 104 12.05 7.17 -4.10
C ALA A 104 12.09 8.68 -3.86
N GLN A 105 10.95 9.36 -4.02
CA GLN A 105 10.80 10.70 -3.49
C GLN A 105 10.41 10.61 -2.01
N PRO A 106 11.14 11.28 -1.11
CA PRO A 106 10.82 11.27 0.31
C PRO A 106 9.53 12.07 0.57
N CYS A 107 8.70 11.54 1.47
CA CYS A 107 7.46 12.17 1.91
C CYS A 107 7.69 13.65 2.29
N LEU A 108 6.98 14.56 1.62
CA LEU A 108 6.89 15.96 2.03
C LEU A 108 6.09 16.05 3.35
N PRO A 109 6.50 16.91 4.29
CA PRO A 109 5.73 17.15 5.51
C PRO A 109 4.46 17.95 5.15
N VAL A 110 3.36 17.57 5.80
CA VAL A 110 2.08 18.29 5.79
C VAL A 110 2.21 19.61 6.53
#